data_AF-A0A7X8JBD8-F1
#
_entry.id   AF-A0A7X8JBD8-F1
#
_cell.length_a   1.000
_cell.length_b   1.000
_cell.length_c   1.000
_cell.angle_alpha   90.00
_cell.angle_beta   90.00
_cell.angle_gamma   90.00
#
_symmetry.space_group_name_H-M   'P 1'
#
loop_
_entity.id
_entity.type
_entity.pdbx_description
1 polymer ?
#
loop_
_entity_poly.entity_id
_entity_poly.type
_entity_poly.pdbx_seq_one_letter_code
_entity_poly.pdbx_strand_id
1 'polypeptide(L)'
;MSKLQGVALVGDVGGTNARLSLVNLADGTLSNTKVYSSVDNESLEGVIVKYRQETGAQFENACIAIACPVDGDHIKMTNNPWEFSISQMKANLGLNNLIFINDFTAMSMSAVAIDKSQMTQLGGDKIVDGAPMAIYGAGTGLGVGFLVKVAQKWIALPSEGGHVYVTTTTPREDAILAELRKKYEHVSAERLLSGQGLVNMYKAIATLNGHEVKDLEPCDVTAGAFAATPCPDCKETVDEFCALMGVFGGNLAINLLSKGGVYIAGGIVPRFIEYFKNSKFRENFEKKGRFKDMLSKIPVYVISNGDAGLLGAGAFIRQELGAVL
;
A
#
# COMPACT_ATOMS: atom_id res chain seq x y z
N MET A 1 21.73 6.46 24.48
CA MET A 1 21.68 7.00 23.10
C MET A 1 21.02 8.36 23.18
N SER A 2 21.65 9.42 22.66
CA SER A 2 20.99 10.72 22.53
C SER A 2 19.75 10.55 21.66
N LYS A 3 18.58 10.97 22.13
CA LYS A 3 17.39 11.02 21.27
C LYS A 3 17.72 11.90 20.06
N LEU A 4 17.39 11.44 18.85
CA LEU A 4 17.47 12.28 17.67
C LEU A 4 16.65 13.55 17.92
N GLN A 5 17.21 14.70 17.57
CA GLN A 5 16.57 16.00 17.74
C GLN A 5 16.33 16.65 16.38
N GLY A 6 15.34 17.54 16.32
CA GLY A 6 14.98 18.25 15.11
C GLY A 6 14.01 17.49 14.21
N VAL A 7 13.94 17.92 12.95
CA VAL A 7 13.02 17.41 11.95
C VAL A 7 13.76 16.95 10.71
N ALA A 8 13.14 16.03 9.98
CA ALA A 8 13.50 15.70 8.60
C ALA A 8 12.33 15.98 7.67
N LEU A 9 12.61 16.21 6.40
CA LEU A 9 11.59 16.23 5.36
C LEU A 9 11.21 14.79 5.01
N VAL A 10 9.91 14.52 4.94
CA VAL A 10 9.39 13.30 4.33
C VAL A 10 8.49 13.64 3.16
N GLY A 11 8.54 12.81 2.13
CA GLY A 11 7.72 12.98 0.94
C GLY A 11 7.05 11.69 0.49
N ASP A 12 5.89 11.84 -0.13
CA ASP A 12 5.14 10.81 -0.83
C ASP A 12 4.74 11.37 -2.20
N VAL A 13 5.41 10.89 -3.25
CA VAL A 13 5.30 11.44 -4.61
C VAL A 13 4.73 10.38 -5.54
N GLY A 14 3.50 10.62 -5.98
CA GLY A 14 2.81 9.82 -6.98
C GLY A 14 2.94 10.43 -8.39
N GLY A 15 2.05 9.98 -9.28
CA GLY A 15 2.00 10.51 -10.66
C GLY A 15 1.59 11.98 -10.73
N THR A 16 0.53 12.37 -10.01
CA THR A 16 -0.08 13.70 -10.16
C THR A 16 0.24 14.67 -9.02
N ASN A 17 0.68 14.17 -7.87
CA ASN A 17 0.87 14.98 -6.67
C ASN A 17 2.12 14.55 -5.90
N ALA A 18 2.76 15.54 -5.28
CA ALA A 18 3.79 15.37 -4.26
C ALA A 18 3.24 15.87 -2.92
N ARG A 19 3.15 14.99 -1.93
CA ARG A 19 2.84 15.37 -0.55
C ARG A 19 4.15 15.45 0.22
N LEU A 20 4.40 16.57 0.88
CA LEU A 20 5.58 16.81 1.71
C LEU A 20 5.17 17.13 3.14
N SER A 21 5.95 16.67 4.12
CA SER A 21 5.70 16.90 5.55
C SER A 21 7.02 16.91 6.33
N LEU A 22 7.01 17.49 7.53
CA LEU A 22 8.12 17.35 8.47
C LEU A 22 7.83 16.18 9.40
N VAL A 23 8.81 15.28 9.56
CA VAL A 23 8.79 14.27 10.60
C VAL A 23 9.68 14.71 11.77
N ASN A 24 9.13 14.67 12.98
CA ASN A 24 9.92 14.82 14.20
C ASN A 24 10.79 13.58 14.41
N LEU A 25 12.11 13.77 14.48
CA LEU A 25 13.03 12.63 14.55
C LEU A 25 12.96 11.87 15.89
N ALA A 26 12.49 12.52 16.96
CA ALA A 26 12.38 11.91 18.28
C ALA A 26 11.22 10.91 18.36
N ASP A 27 10.03 11.29 17.89
CA ASP A 27 8.79 10.52 18.08
C ASP A 27 8.12 10.05 16.76
N GLY A 28 8.54 10.57 15.60
CA GLY A 28 7.97 10.20 14.31
C GLY A 28 6.68 10.92 13.94
N THR A 29 6.24 11.90 14.74
CA THR A 29 5.04 12.68 14.43
C THR A 29 5.22 13.56 13.19
N LEU A 30 4.17 13.67 12.39
CA LEU A 30 4.15 14.52 11.19
C LEU A 30 3.62 15.92 11.52
N SER A 31 4.13 16.92 10.80
CA SER A 31 3.68 18.31 10.91
C SER A 31 3.88 19.06 9.60
N ASN A 32 3.13 20.15 9.40
CA ASN A 32 3.22 21.00 8.21
C ASN A 32 3.05 20.24 6.89
N THR A 33 2.14 19.26 6.84
CA THR A 33 1.86 18.51 5.62
C THR A 33 1.27 19.41 4.54
N LYS A 34 1.84 19.38 3.34
CA LYS A 34 1.38 20.13 2.16
C LYS A 34 1.35 19.24 0.93
N VAL A 35 0.47 19.55 -0.01
CA VAL A 35 0.31 18.83 -1.28
C VAL A 35 0.59 19.79 -2.43
N TYR A 36 1.39 19.34 -3.38
CA TYR A 36 1.79 20.07 -4.58
C TYR A 36 1.44 19.26 -5.82
N SER A 37 0.83 19.91 -6.81
CA SER A 37 0.56 19.32 -8.12
C SER A 37 1.86 19.12 -8.90
N SER A 38 2.05 17.95 -9.51
CA SER A 38 3.21 17.71 -10.38
C SER A 38 3.14 18.47 -11.70
N VAL A 39 1.94 18.88 -12.12
CA VAL A 39 1.72 19.67 -13.35
C VAL A 39 2.05 21.14 -13.12
N ASP A 40 1.78 21.66 -11.92
CA ASP A 40 1.96 23.09 -11.61
C ASP A 40 3.39 23.44 -11.18
N ASN A 41 4.29 22.46 -11.11
CA ASN A 41 5.66 22.66 -10.66
C ASN A 41 6.65 21.93 -11.57
N GLU A 42 7.71 22.62 -11.98
CA GLU A 42 8.66 22.14 -13.00
C GLU A 42 9.53 20.97 -12.53
N SER A 43 9.79 20.85 -11.23
CA SER A 43 10.64 19.80 -10.66
C SER A 43 10.32 19.51 -9.19
N LEU A 44 10.67 18.31 -8.73
CA LEU A 44 10.60 17.95 -7.31
C LEU A 44 11.53 18.83 -6.45
N GLU A 45 12.73 19.15 -6.96
CA GLU A 45 13.66 20.05 -6.27
C GLU A 45 13.02 21.42 -6.02
N GLY A 46 12.37 21.99 -7.05
CA GLY A 46 11.63 23.25 -6.95
C GLY A 46 10.49 23.17 -5.93
N VAL A 47 9.77 22.05 -5.87
CA VAL A 47 8.73 21.81 -4.85
C VAL A 47 9.31 21.79 -3.44
N ILE A 48 10.48 21.19 -3.24
CA ILE A 48 11.15 21.16 -1.92
C ILE A 48 11.61 22.56 -1.50
N VAL A 49 12.16 23.35 -2.44
CA VAL A 49 12.55 24.75 -2.19
C VAL A 49 11.32 25.58 -1.81
N LYS A 50 10.22 25.43 -2.56
CA LYS A 50 8.93 26.08 -2.27
C LYS A 50 8.40 25.69 -0.88
N TYR A 51 8.44 24.41 -0.54
CA TYR A 51 8.05 23.92 0.79
C TYR A 51 8.86 24.56 1.92
N ARG A 52 10.19 24.68 1.76
CA ARG A 52 11.05 25.39 2.73
C ARG A 52 10.64 26.85 2.90
N GLN A 53 10.39 27.56 1.80
CA GLN A 53 9.98 28.97 1.83
C GLN A 53 8.64 29.15 2.53
N GLU A 54 7.65 28.32 2.22
CA GLU A 54 6.30 28.44 2.76
C GLU A 54 6.18 28.04 4.24
N THR A 55 7.05 27.14 4.73
CA THR A 55 7.02 26.65 6.12
C THR A 55 8.05 27.33 7.01
N GLY A 56 9.08 27.96 6.44
CA GLY A 56 10.24 28.48 7.16
C GLY A 56 11.10 27.39 7.82
N ALA A 57 10.81 26.12 7.54
CA ALA A 57 11.46 25.00 8.21
C ALA A 57 12.89 24.77 7.70
N GLN A 58 13.78 24.48 8.64
CA GLN A 58 15.16 24.07 8.36
C GLN A 58 15.29 22.59 8.63
N PHE A 59 15.70 21.83 7.62
CA PHE A 59 15.99 20.41 7.71
C PHE A 59 17.25 20.09 6.89
N GLU A 60 18.01 19.11 7.36
CA GLU A 60 19.24 18.64 6.73
C GLU A 60 19.11 17.20 6.22
N ASN A 61 18.01 16.53 6.56
CA ASN A 61 17.74 15.15 6.21
C ASN A 61 16.39 15.05 5.51
N ALA A 62 16.30 14.25 4.45
CA ALA A 62 15.07 14.02 3.71
C ALA A 62 14.94 12.56 3.28
N CYS A 63 13.71 12.03 3.34
CA CYS A 63 13.36 10.73 2.76
C CYS A 63 12.08 10.85 1.95
N ILE A 64 12.15 10.55 0.66
CA ILE A 64 11.04 10.72 -0.26
C ILE A 64 10.66 9.35 -0.85
N ALA A 65 9.42 8.95 -0.58
CA ALA A 65 8.79 7.80 -1.19
C ALA A 65 8.29 8.17 -2.59
N ILE A 66 8.59 7.35 -3.60
CA ILE A 66 8.20 7.61 -4.99
C ILE A 66 7.56 6.38 -5.64
N ALA A 67 6.56 6.60 -6.48
CA ALA A 67 5.83 5.56 -7.21
C ALA A 67 6.59 5.06 -8.47
N CYS A 68 7.86 4.70 -8.32
CA CYS A 68 8.66 4.00 -9.33
C CYS A 68 9.84 3.23 -8.66
N PRO A 69 10.53 2.34 -9.40
CA PRO A 69 11.76 1.70 -8.93
C PRO A 69 12.87 2.72 -8.66
N VAL A 70 13.74 2.42 -7.67
CA VAL A 70 14.90 3.23 -7.30
C VAL A 70 16.17 2.40 -7.51
N ASP A 71 16.64 2.34 -8.76
CA ASP A 71 17.73 1.43 -9.18
C ASP A 71 19.09 2.13 -9.34
N GLY A 72 19.23 3.37 -8.87
CA GLY A 72 20.47 4.13 -8.95
C GLY A 72 20.29 5.60 -8.62
N ASP A 73 21.28 6.40 -9.02
CA ASP A 73 21.28 7.85 -8.78
C ASP A 73 20.25 8.59 -9.64
N HIS A 74 19.96 8.10 -10.85
CA HIS A 74 19.05 8.75 -11.77
C HIS A 74 17.64 8.18 -11.65
N ILE A 75 16.67 9.05 -11.36
CA ILE A 75 15.26 8.70 -11.24
C ILE A 75 14.48 9.33 -12.39
N LYS A 76 13.68 8.50 -13.06
CA LYS A 76 12.66 8.93 -14.01
C LYS A 76 11.31 8.41 -13.56
N MET A 77 10.40 9.31 -13.24
CA MET A 77 9.06 8.93 -12.80
C MET A 77 8.24 8.38 -13.97
N THR A 78 7.44 7.34 -13.73
CA THR A 78 6.64 6.69 -14.80
C THR A 78 5.43 7.51 -15.22
N ASN A 79 4.74 8.11 -14.25
CA ASN A 79 3.47 8.83 -14.46
C ASN A 79 3.56 10.32 -14.07
N ASN A 80 4.78 10.87 -14.03
CA ASN A 80 5.08 12.24 -13.63
C ASN A 80 6.23 12.75 -14.53
N PRO A 81 6.20 14.00 -15.02
CA PRO A 81 7.22 14.52 -15.93
C PRO A 81 8.61 14.69 -15.29
N TRP A 82 8.74 14.57 -13.97
CA TRP A 82 10.00 14.81 -13.27
C TRP A 82 11.03 13.70 -13.48
N GLU A 83 12.25 14.13 -13.76
CA GLU A 83 13.44 13.30 -13.95
C GLU A 83 14.63 14.03 -13.30
N PHE A 84 15.42 13.34 -12.47
CA PHE A 84 16.47 13.99 -11.66
C PHE A 84 17.54 13.01 -11.18
N SER A 85 18.70 13.55 -10.83
CA SER A 85 19.76 12.85 -10.10
C SER A 85 19.62 13.10 -8.60
N ILE A 86 19.66 12.03 -7.79
CA ILE A 86 19.58 12.09 -6.33
C ILE A 86 20.77 12.86 -5.76
N SER A 87 21.98 12.54 -6.20
CA SER A 87 23.21 13.17 -5.73
C SER A 87 23.27 14.66 -6.09
N GLN A 88 22.84 15.03 -7.29
CA GLN A 88 22.75 16.43 -7.70
C GLN A 88 21.72 17.18 -6.86
N MET A 89 20.52 16.63 -6.69
CA MET A 89 19.46 17.25 -5.88
C MET A 89 19.90 17.40 -4.41
N LYS A 90 20.58 16.39 -3.86
CA LYS A 90 21.15 16.43 -2.51
C LYS A 90 22.12 17.60 -2.36
N ALA A 91 23.03 17.77 -3.32
CA ALA A 91 24.02 18.85 -3.32
C ALA A 91 23.35 20.22 -3.46
N ASN A 92 22.41 20.38 -4.39
CA ASN A 92 21.69 21.63 -4.63
C ASN A 92 20.89 22.08 -3.41
N LEU A 93 20.25 21.13 -2.71
CA LEU A 93 19.44 21.41 -1.51
C LEU A 93 20.26 21.51 -0.22
N GLY A 94 21.58 21.29 -0.27
CA GLY A 94 22.46 21.32 0.89
C GLY A 94 22.09 20.29 1.96
N LEU A 95 21.62 19.10 1.56
CA LEU A 95 21.18 18.07 2.49
C LEU A 95 22.33 17.14 2.90
N ASN A 96 22.40 16.82 4.20
CA ASN A 96 23.28 15.79 4.74
C ASN A 96 22.86 14.40 4.26
N ASN A 97 21.54 14.13 4.25
CA ASN A 97 20.96 12.90 3.73
C ASN A 97 19.75 13.22 2.84
N LEU A 98 19.71 12.60 1.66
CA LEU A 98 18.55 12.60 0.78
C LEU A 98 18.37 11.17 0.28
N ILE A 99 17.32 10.51 0.76
CA ILE A 99 17.06 9.11 0.49
C ILE A 99 15.77 9.01 -0.32
N PHE A 100 15.85 8.35 -1.48
CA PHE A 100 14.66 7.96 -2.21
C PHE A 100 14.37 6.48 -1.94
N ILE A 101 13.11 6.18 -1.66
CA ILE A 101 12.61 4.82 -1.49
C ILE A 101 11.39 4.63 -2.39
N ASN A 102 11.12 3.37 -2.76
CA ASN A 102 9.85 3.04 -3.40
C ASN A 102 8.66 3.33 -2.44
N ASP A 103 7.52 3.72 -3.00
CA ASP A 103 6.27 3.98 -2.27
C ASP A 103 5.80 2.79 -1.43
N PHE A 104 5.95 1.57 -1.94
CA PHE A 104 5.58 0.36 -1.21
C PHE A 104 6.60 -0.05 -0.14
N THR A 105 7.86 0.37 -0.29
CA THR A 105 8.85 0.33 0.81
C THR A 105 8.39 1.24 1.96
N ALA A 106 7.94 2.46 1.66
CA ALA A 106 7.37 3.35 2.67
C ALA A 106 6.08 2.76 3.27
N MET A 107 5.15 2.26 2.46
CA MET A 107 3.96 1.56 2.97
C MET A 107 4.31 0.42 3.91
N SER A 108 5.33 -0.38 3.58
CA SER A 108 5.78 -1.47 4.44
C SER A 108 6.20 -0.92 5.81
N MET A 109 7.08 0.09 5.82
CA MET A 109 7.54 0.75 7.06
C MET A 109 6.41 1.40 7.87
N SER A 110 5.27 1.74 7.26
CA SER A 110 4.13 2.30 7.99
C SER A 110 3.54 1.35 9.05
N ALA A 111 3.70 0.03 8.89
CA ALA A 111 3.22 -0.97 9.85
C ALA A 111 3.90 -0.86 11.23
N VAL A 112 5.13 -0.34 11.27
CA VAL A 112 5.88 -0.07 12.51
C VAL A 112 5.81 1.40 12.93
N ALA A 113 5.39 2.29 12.03
CA ALA A 113 5.23 3.72 12.30
C ALA A 113 3.88 4.08 12.94
N ILE A 114 2.82 3.34 12.60
CA ILE A 114 1.45 3.61 13.03
C ILE A 114 1.11 2.75 14.24
N ASP A 115 0.48 3.39 15.24
CA ASP A 115 -0.03 2.69 16.41
C ASP A 115 -1.20 1.77 16.03
N LYS A 116 -1.22 0.56 16.60
CA LYS A 116 -2.19 -0.48 16.24
C LYS A 116 -3.62 -0.07 16.62
N SER A 117 -3.79 0.83 17.60
CA SER A 117 -5.08 1.43 17.97
C SER A 117 -5.67 2.33 16.88
N GLN A 118 -4.85 2.79 15.94
CA GLN A 118 -5.29 3.58 14.78
C GLN A 118 -5.59 2.70 13.55
N MET A 119 -5.50 1.37 13.70
CA MET A 119 -5.78 0.41 12.65
C MET A 119 -7.05 -0.39 12.98
N THR A 120 -7.68 -0.95 11.96
CA THR A 120 -8.80 -1.88 12.15
C THR A 120 -8.30 -3.32 12.11
N GLN A 121 -8.38 -4.03 13.23
CA GLN A 121 -8.00 -5.45 13.29
C GLN A 121 -9.08 -6.36 12.69
N LEU A 122 -8.66 -7.33 11.87
CA LEU A 122 -9.49 -8.34 11.22
C LEU A 122 -9.05 -9.74 11.66
N GLY A 123 -9.54 -10.16 12.83
CA GLY A 123 -9.20 -11.46 13.43
C GLY A 123 -7.74 -11.58 13.87
N GLY A 124 -7.35 -12.80 14.23
CA GLY A 124 -6.04 -13.10 14.80
C GLY A 124 -5.86 -12.62 16.24
N ASP A 125 -4.73 -13.00 16.82
CA ASP A 125 -4.38 -12.69 18.20
C ASP A 125 -3.47 -11.44 18.25
N LYS A 126 -2.47 -11.44 19.13
CA LYS A 126 -1.41 -10.43 19.17
C LYS A 126 -0.29 -10.79 18.20
N ILE A 127 0.38 -9.76 17.69
CA ILE A 127 1.61 -9.92 16.90
C ILE A 127 2.68 -10.66 17.72
N VAL A 128 3.56 -11.39 17.03
CA VAL A 128 4.83 -11.86 17.59
C VAL A 128 5.88 -10.80 17.29
N ASP A 129 6.41 -10.15 18.33
CA ASP A 129 7.41 -9.09 18.18
C ASP A 129 8.65 -9.58 17.42
N GLY A 130 9.15 -8.75 16.51
CA GLY A 130 10.29 -9.04 15.64
C GLY A 130 10.06 -10.10 14.56
N ALA A 131 8.90 -10.76 14.51
CA ALA A 131 8.59 -11.71 13.45
C ALA A 131 8.30 -10.99 12.10
N PRO A 132 8.42 -11.69 10.97
CA PRO A 132 8.14 -11.11 9.66
C PRO A 132 6.71 -10.55 9.55
N MET A 133 6.55 -9.54 8.72
CA MET A 133 5.26 -8.95 8.37
C MET A 133 5.08 -8.95 6.86
N ALA A 134 3.84 -9.16 6.41
CA ALA A 134 3.46 -8.94 5.02
C ALA A 134 2.55 -7.72 4.94
N ILE A 135 2.75 -6.89 3.93
CA ILE A 135 1.95 -5.71 3.66
C ILE A 135 1.49 -5.81 2.21
N TYR A 136 0.21 -5.62 1.96
CA TYR A 136 -0.33 -5.61 0.60
C TYR A 136 -1.51 -4.65 0.51
N GLY A 137 -1.81 -4.15 -0.67
CA GLY A 137 -2.86 -3.14 -0.77
C GLY A 137 -3.40 -2.93 -2.17
N ALA A 138 -4.73 -2.95 -2.25
CA ALA A 138 -5.47 -2.67 -3.48
C ALA A 138 -5.75 -1.16 -3.59
N GLY A 139 -5.27 -0.56 -4.68
CA GLY A 139 -5.50 0.83 -5.08
C GLY A 139 -5.65 0.89 -6.59
N THR A 140 -4.89 1.76 -7.26
CA THR A 140 -4.77 1.73 -8.72
C THR A 140 -4.23 0.39 -9.21
N GLY A 141 -3.23 -0.15 -8.49
CA GLY A 141 -2.70 -1.50 -8.67
C GLY A 141 -2.82 -2.35 -7.39
N LEU A 142 -1.99 -3.39 -7.29
CA LEU A 142 -1.84 -4.24 -6.11
C LEU A 142 -0.37 -4.25 -5.68
N GLY A 143 -0.01 -3.42 -4.70
CA GLY A 143 1.33 -3.46 -4.16
C GLY A 143 1.49 -4.54 -3.10
N VAL A 144 2.71 -5.08 -2.99
CA VAL A 144 3.10 -6.07 -1.98
C VAL A 144 4.49 -5.76 -1.45
N GLY A 145 4.66 -5.83 -0.14
CA GLY A 145 5.94 -5.70 0.52
C GLY A 145 6.02 -6.55 1.77
N PHE A 146 7.23 -6.74 2.27
CA PHE A 146 7.46 -7.46 3.51
C PHE A 146 8.39 -6.67 4.42
N LEU A 147 8.27 -6.88 5.73
CA LEU A 147 9.23 -6.40 6.70
C LEU A 147 9.82 -7.57 7.48
N VAL A 148 11.13 -7.54 7.67
CA VAL A 148 11.85 -8.45 8.56
C VAL A 148 12.69 -7.65 9.54
N LYS A 149 12.80 -8.09 10.79
CA LYS A 149 13.66 -7.44 11.79
C LYS A 149 15.02 -8.13 11.83
N VAL A 150 16.09 -7.40 11.56
CA VAL A 150 17.48 -7.88 11.62
C VAL A 150 18.28 -6.90 12.46
N ALA A 151 18.95 -7.37 13.52
CA ALA A 151 19.78 -6.54 14.40
C ALA A 151 19.10 -5.23 14.87
N GLN A 152 17.83 -5.33 15.30
CA GLN A 152 16.98 -4.19 15.71
C GLN A 152 16.57 -3.20 14.61
N LYS A 153 16.90 -3.51 13.34
CA LYS A 153 16.51 -2.75 12.17
C LYS A 153 15.38 -3.48 11.43
N TRP A 154 14.29 -2.79 11.14
CA TRP A 154 13.27 -3.27 10.20
C TRP A 154 13.77 -3.04 8.77
N ILE A 155 13.87 -4.14 8.02
CA ILE A 155 14.29 -4.14 6.63
C ILE A 155 13.06 -4.40 5.76
N ALA A 156 12.73 -3.44 4.91
CA ALA A 156 11.73 -3.59 3.88
C ALA A 156 12.27 -4.43 2.72
N LEU A 157 11.52 -5.46 2.35
CA LEU A 157 11.75 -6.29 1.19
C LEU A 157 10.73 -5.88 0.12
N PRO A 158 11.12 -5.01 -0.84
CA PRO A 158 10.22 -4.62 -1.92
C PRO A 158 9.89 -5.84 -2.79
N SER A 159 8.69 -5.86 -3.37
CA SER A 159 8.28 -6.95 -4.25
C SER A 159 7.23 -6.52 -5.27
N GLU A 160 7.24 -7.19 -6.42
CA GLU A 160 6.16 -7.11 -7.43
C GLU A 160 5.12 -8.21 -7.19
N GLY A 161 4.84 -8.52 -5.92
CA GLY A 161 4.00 -9.65 -5.52
C GLY A 161 2.56 -9.57 -6.02
N GLY A 162 2.06 -8.39 -6.41
CA GLY A 162 0.73 -8.24 -7.02
C GLY A 162 0.64 -8.76 -8.45
N HIS A 163 1.78 -8.95 -9.12
CA HIS A 163 1.87 -9.45 -10.48
C HIS A 163 2.01 -10.97 -10.56
N VAL A 164 1.97 -11.71 -9.44
CA VAL A 164 1.88 -13.18 -9.47
C VAL A 164 0.52 -13.63 -10.02
N TYR A 165 0.43 -14.85 -10.55
CA TYR A 165 -0.86 -15.45 -10.92
C TYR A 165 -1.85 -15.43 -9.76
N VAL A 166 -3.10 -15.05 -10.06
CA VAL A 166 -4.18 -15.17 -9.08
C VAL A 166 -4.48 -16.64 -8.79
N THR A 167 -4.76 -16.94 -7.52
CA THR A 167 -5.20 -18.27 -7.09
C THR A 167 -6.70 -18.23 -6.80
N THR A 168 -7.45 -19.11 -7.45
CA THR A 168 -8.89 -19.31 -7.25
C THR A 168 -9.14 -20.49 -6.32
N THR A 169 -10.28 -20.48 -5.63
CA THR A 169 -10.63 -21.45 -4.59
C THR A 169 -12.04 -22.02 -4.73
N THR A 170 -12.81 -21.50 -5.69
CA THR A 170 -14.17 -21.96 -5.99
C THR A 170 -14.38 -22.09 -7.50
N PRO A 171 -15.32 -22.95 -7.95
CA PRO A 171 -15.68 -23.04 -9.37
C PRO A 171 -16.18 -21.71 -9.95
N ARG A 172 -16.77 -20.83 -9.12
CA ARG A 172 -17.21 -19.52 -9.56
C ARG A 172 -16.03 -18.60 -9.85
N GLU A 173 -15.05 -18.56 -8.95
CA GLU A 173 -13.78 -17.85 -9.16
C GLU A 173 -13.04 -18.39 -10.40
N ASP A 174 -13.04 -19.71 -10.63
CA ASP A 174 -12.46 -20.34 -11.83
C ASP A 174 -13.12 -19.84 -13.12
N ALA A 175 -14.46 -19.73 -13.13
CA ALA A 175 -15.21 -19.23 -14.28
C ALA A 175 -14.91 -17.73 -14.54
N ILE A 176 -14.84 -16.92 -13.50
CA ILE A 176 -14.45 -15.50 -13.59
C ILE A 176 -13.05 -15.38 -14.18
N LEU A 177 -12.09 -16.17 -13.67
CA LEU A 177 -10.72 -16.19 -14.17
C LEU A 177 -10.65 -16.64 -15.64
N ALA A 178 -11.44 -17.64 -16.03
CA ALA A 178 -11.52 -18.10 -17.42
C ALA A 178 -12.04 -17.00 -18.36
N GLU A 179 -12.99 -16.17 -17.92
CA GLU A 179 -13.47 -15.03 -18.68
C GLU A 179 -12.37 -13.97 -18.86
N LEU A 180 -11.63 -13.63 -17.79
CA LEU A 180 -10.50 -12.68 -17.88
C LEU A 180 -9.41 -13.18 -18.84
N ARG A 181 -9.17 -14.50 -18.90
CA ARG A 181 -8.17 -15.13 -19.79
C ARG A 181 -8.51 -15.02 -21.28
N LYS A 182 -9.77 -14.73 -21.64
CA LYS A 182 -10.13 -14.43 -23.05
C LYS A 182 -9.51 -13.12 -23.54
N LYS A 183 -9.20 -12.20 -22.62
CA LYS A 183 -8.62 -10.87 -22.92
C LYS A 183 -7.14 -10.77 -22.55
N TYR A 184 -6.72 -11.40 -21.46
CA TYR A 184 -5.36 -11.30 -20.93
C TYR A 184 -4.69 -12.66 -20.96
N GLU A 185 -3.50 -12.74 -21.57
CA GLU A 185 -2.68 -13.96 -21.52
C GLU A 185 -2.25 -14.29 -20.09
N HIS A 186 -1.77 -13.27 -19.36
CA HIS A 186 -1.41 -13.36 -17.95
C HIS A 186 -2.43 -12.60 -17.09
N VAL A 187 -3.17 -13.34 -16.27
CA VAL A 187 -4.09 -12.79 -15.27
C VAL A 187 -3.43 -12.81 -13.89
N SER A 188 -2.80 -11.69 -13.54
CA SER A 188 -2.20 -11.50 -12.21
C SER A 188 -3.25 -11.28 -11.12
N ALA A 189 -2.84 -11.38 -9.85
CA ALA A 189 -3.67 -10.98 -8.71
C ALA A 189 -4.17 -9.54 -8.84
N GLU A 190 -3.32 -8.60 -9.29
CA GLU A 190 -3.69 -7.21 -9.55
C GLU A 190 -4.87 -7.04 -10.52
N ARG A 191 -5.00 -7.93 -11.52
CA ARG A 191 -6.09 -7.87 -12.50
C ARG A 191 -7.47 -8.11 -11.89
N LEU A 192 -7.53 -8.60 -10.64
CA LEU A 192 -8.74 -8.78 -9.85
C LEU A 192 -8.74 -7.89 -8.60
N LEU A 193 -7.58 -7.71 -7.95
CA LEU A 193 -7.43 -7.05 -6.66
C LEU A 193 -6.89 -5.61 -6.78
N SER A 194 -7.57 -4.80 -7.59
CA SER A 194 -7.30 -3.37 -7.78
C SER A 194 -8.59 -2.64 -8.14
N GLY A 195 -8.55 -1.32 -8.29
CA GLY A 195 -9.70 -0.54 -8.76
C GLY A 195 -10.14 -1.02 -10.14
N GLN A 196 -9.19 -1.16 -11.07
CA GLN A 196 -9.46 -1.75 -12.38
C GLN A 196 -9.87 -3.22 -12.28
N GLY A 197 -9.35 -3.94 -11.27
CA GLY A 197 -9.72 -5.32 -10.99
C GLY A 197 -11.19 -5.51 -10.62
N LEU A 198 -11.78 -4.58 -9.86
CA LEU A 198 -13.23 -4.55 -9.61
C LEU A 198 -14.01 -4.47 -10.93
N VAL A 199 -13.62 -3.56 -11.83
CA VAL A 199 -14.28 -3.43 -13.14
C VAL A 199 -14.10 -4.70 -13.98
N ASN A 200 -12.91 -5.31 -13.97
CA ASN A 200 -12.66 -6.54 -14.72
C ASN A 200 -13.55 -7.69 -14.21
N MET A 201 -13.65 -7.86 -12.89
CA MET A 201 -14.50 -8.88 -12.28
C MET A 201 -15.99 -8.60 -12.55
N TYR A 202 -16.45 -7.36 -12.45
CA TYR A 202 -17.81 -6.98 -12.79
C TYR A 202 -18.16 -7.35 -14.25
N LYS A 203 -17.31 -6.98 -15.20
CA LYS A 203 -17.54 -7.30 -16.63
C LYS A 203 -17.62 -8.81 -16.86
N ALA A 204 -16.76 -9.58 -16.19
CA ALA A 204 -16.76 -11.03 -16.27
C ALA A 204 -18.01 -11.66 -15.64
N ILE A 205 -18.39 -11.22 -14.44
CA ILE A 205 -19.57 -11.69 -13.71
C ILE A 205 -20.85 -11.39 -14.50
N ALA A 206 -21.03 -10.16 -14.98
CA ALA A 206 -22.20 -9.79 -15.78
C ALA A 206 -22.31 -10.64 -17.06
N THR A 207 -21.18 -10.89 -17.73
CA THR A 207 -21.12 -11.78 -18.90
C THR A 207 -21.53 -13.22 -18.55
N LEU A 208 -20.98 -13.77 -17.47
CA LEU A 208 -21.29 -15.13 -17.01
C LEU A 208 -22.75 -15.28 -16.55
N ASN A 209 -23.35 -14.21 -16.03
CA ASN A 209 -24.75 -14.17 -15.61
C ASN A 209 -25.72 -13.90 -16.78
N GLY A 210 -25.21 -13.61 -17.99
CA GLY A 210 -26.02 -13.26 -19.15
C GLY A 210 -26.70 -11.89 -19.05
N HIS A 211 -26.17 -11.01 -18.19
CA HIS A 211 -26.64 -9.63 -18.04
C HIS A 211 -25.94 -8.68 -19.02
N GLU A 212 -26.54 -7.53 -19.26
CA GLU A 212 -25.92 -6.46 -20.05
C GLU A 212 -24.70 -5.88 -19.33
N VAL A 213 -23.56 -5.86 -20.01
CA VAL A 213 -22.32 -5.27 -19.50
C VAL A 213 -22.33 -3.76 -19.71
N LYS A 214 -22.39 -3.01 -18.61
CA LYS A 214 -22.27 -1.55 -18.65
C LYS A 214 -20.81 -1.12 -18.58
N ASP A 215 -20.50 0.06 -19.11
CA ASP A 215 -19.18 0.64 -18.92
C ASP A 215 -19.17 1.41 -17.60
N LEU A 216 -18.52 0.82 -16.60
CA LEU A 216 -18.46 1.30 -15.22
C LEU A 216 -17.01 1.64 -14.86
N GLU A 217 -16.84 2.72 -14.11
CA GLU A 217 -15.59 3.05 -13.42
C GLU A 217 -15.50 2.29 -12.08
N PRO A 218 -14.30 2.16 -11.47
CA PRO A 218 -14.14 1.45 -10.20
C PRO A 218 -15.08 1.91 -9.08
N CYS A 219 -15.35 3.22 -9.00
CA CYS A 219 -16.27 3.78 -8.02
C CYS A 219 -17.72 3.34 -8.24
N ASP A 220 -18.14 3.18 -9.50
CA ASP A 220 -19.51 2.80 -9.85
C ASP A 220 -19.81 1.37 -9.44
N VAL A 221 -18.81 0.48 -9.52
CA VAL A 221 -18.94 -0.91 -9.03
C VAL A 221 -19.22 -0.90 -7.53
N THR A 222 -18.42 -0.18 -6.74
CA THR A 222 -18.64 -0.10 -5.29
C THR A 222 -19.95 0.62 -4.94
N ALA A 223 -20.30 1.70 -5.64
CA ALA A 223 -21.55 2.43 -5.40
C ALA A 223 -22.77 1.56 -5.74
N GLY A 224 -22.73 0.82 -6.85
CA GLY A 224 -23.77 -0.09 -7.26
C GLY A 224 -23.95 -1.28 -6.30
N ALA A 225 -22.87 -1.76 -5.68
CA ALA A 225 -22.93 -2.83 -4.67
C ALA A 225 -23.60 -2.39 -3.36
N PHE A 226 -23.49 -1.10 -3.01
CA PHE A 226 -23.98 -0.54 -1.75
C PHE A 226 -25.22 0.37 -1.90
N ALA A 227 -25.81 0.45 -3.09
CA ALA A 227 -27.03 1.19 -3.33
C ALA A 227 -28.22 0.59 -2.54
N ALA A 228 -29.27 1.39 -2.32
CA ALA A 228 -30.49 0.93 -1.65
C ALA A 228 -31.14 -0.28 -2.34
N THR A 229 -31.00 -0.36 -3.66
CA THR A 229 -31.27 -1.56 -4.46
C THR A 229 -29.96 -1.97 -5.14
N PRO A 230 -29.20 -2.92 -4.57
CA PRO A 230 -27.90 -3.29 -5.11
C PRO A 230 -27.97 -3.84 -6.53
N CYS A 231 -27.03 -3.42 -7.37
CA CYS A 231 -26.76 -4.12 -8.63
C CYS A 231 -26.20 -5.52 -8.29
N PRO A 232 -26.81 -6.61 -8.78
CA PRO A 232 -26.42 -7.97 -8.38
C PRO A 232 -24.98 -8.30 -8.78
N ASP A 233 -24.56 -7.92 -9.99
CA ASP A 233 -23.20 -8.20 -10.48
C ASP A 233 -22.15 -7.36 -9.74
N CYS A 234 -22.47 -6.11 -9.39
CA CYS A 234 -21.60 -5.27 -8.55
C CYS A 234 -21.46 -5.85 -7.14
N LYS A 235 -22.57 -6.33 -6.55
CA LYS A 235 -22.56 -6.95 -5.22
C LYS A 235 -21.71 -8.21 -5.20
N GLU A 236 -21.91 -9.10 -6.17
CA GLU A 236 -21.11 -10.32 -6.34
C GLU A 236 -19.62 -9.97 -6.55
N THR A 237 -19.33 -8.95 -7.35
CA THR A 237 -17.95 -8.47 -7.57
C THR A 237 -17.27 -8.07 -6.27
N VAL A 238 -17.95 -7.32 -5.40
CA VAL A 238 -17.38 -6.90 -4.11
C VAL A 238 -17.24 -8.09 -3.15
N ASP A 239 -18.18 -9.05 -3.16
CA ASP A 239 -18.07 -10.28 -2.38
C ASP A 239 -16.81 -11.09 -2.78
N GLU A 240 -16.62 -11.33 -4.08
CA GLU A 240 -15.47 -12.06 -4.63
C GLU A 240 -14.15 -11.31 -4.40
N PHE A 241 -14.14 -9.98 -4.56
CA PHE A 241 -12.99 -9.15 -4.21
C PHE A 241 -12.56 -9.37 -2.75
N CYS A 242 -13.51 -9.34 -1.81
CA CYS A 242 -13.20 -9.54 -0.40
C CYS A 242 -12.68 -10.96 -0.11
N ALA A 243 -13.28 -11.97 -0.74
CA ALA A 243 -12.86 -13.36 -0.62
C ALA A 243 -11.42 -13.55 -1.14
N LEU A 244 -11.13 -13.09 -2.35
CA LEU A 244 -9.82 -13.20 -3.00
C LEU A 244 -8.74 -12.39 -2.27
N MET A 245 -9.07 -11.22 -1.71
CA MET A 245 -8.17 -10.47 -0.82
C MET A 245 -7.73 -11.34 0.38
N GLY A 246 -8.65 -12.14 0.94
CA GLY A 246 -8.37 -13.09 2.01
C GLY A 246 -7.43 -14.20 1.55
N VAL A 247 -7.77 -14.86 0.44
CA VAL A 247 -6.95 -15.93 -0.17
C VAL A 247 -5.51 -15.46 -0.39
N PHE A 248 -5.35 -14.27 -0.97
CA PHE A 248 -4.06 -13.67 -1.29
C PHE A 248 -3.25 -13.34 -0.03
N GLY A 249 -3.85 -12.64 0.95
CA GLY A 249 -3.21 -12.34 2.23
C GLY A 249 -2.76 -13.60 2.98
N GLY A 250 -3.58 -14.66 2.96
CA GLY A 250 -3.23 -15.94 3.57
C GLY A 250 -2.04 -16.63 2.89
N ASN A 251 -1.91 -16.50 1.57
CA ASN A 251 -0.73 -16.98 0.84
C ASN A 251 0.54 -16.22 1.25
N LEU A 252 0.48 -14.88 1.33
CA LEU A 252 1.61 -14.06 1.78
C LEU A 252 2.03 -14.44 3.21
N ALA A 253 1.06 -14.66 4.09
CA ALA A 253 1.31 -15.03 5.48
C ALA A 253 2.03 -16.38 5.61
N ILE A 254 1.67 -17.38 4.77
CA ILE A 254 2.36 -18.68 4.74
C ILE A 254 3.78 -18.52 4.19
N ASN A 255 3.94 -17.78 3.08
CA ASN A 255 5.21 -17.69 2.36
C ASN A 255 6.36 -17.17 3.23
N LEU A 256 6.11 -16.20 4.10
CA LEU A 256 7.13 -15.61 4.97
C LEU A 256 6.91 -15.86 6.46
N LEU A 257 5.93 -16.71 6.83
CA LEU A 257 5.52 -16.94 8.21
C LEU A 257 5.28 -15.61 8.95
N SER A 258 4.42 -14.76 8.40
CA SER A 258 4.22 -13.36 8.81
C SER A 258 3.50 -13.21 10.16
N LYS A 259 4.08 -13.76 11.23
CA LYS A 259 3.54 -13.74 12.60
C LYS A 259 3.62 -12.37 13.26
N GLY A 260 4.39 -11.44 12.69
CA GLY A 260 4.35 -10.01 13.05
C GLY A 260 3.07 -9.32 12.56
N GLY A 261 2.26 -10.03 11.78
CA GLY A 261 0.98 -9.57 11.26
C GLY A 261 0.97 -9.44 9.74
N VAL A 262 -0.24 -9.33 9.21
CA VAL A 262 -0.50 -8.99 7.82
C VAL A 262 -1.21 -7.64 7.78
N TYR A 263 -0.77 -6.73 6.94
CA TYR A 263 -1.28 -5.37 6.89
C TYR A 263 -1.88 -5.09 5.51
N ILE A 264 -3.13 -4.65 5.48
CA ILE A 264 -3.83 -4.22 4.28
C ILE A 264 -3.69 -2.70 4.21
N ALA A 265 -2.89 -2.25 3.25
CA ALA A 265 -2.77 -0.85 2.88
C ALA A 265 -3.65 -0.54 1.65
N GLY A 266 -3.68 0.72 1.23
CA GLY A 266 -4.37 1.13 0.01
C GLY A 266 -5.75 1.75 0.21
N GLY A 267 -6.26 2.37 -0.85
CA GLY A 267 -7.38 3.31 -0.77
C GLY A 267 -8.77 2.71 -0.98
N ILE A 268 -8.87 1.43 -1.36
CA ILE A 268 -10.16 0.79 -1.69
C ILE A 268 -10.85 0.26 -0.42
N VAL A 269 -10.20 -0.66 0.29
CA VAL A 269 -10.78 -1.34 1.47
C VAL A 269 -11.25 -0.37 2.57
N PRO A 270 -10.50 0.68 2.94
CA PRO A 270 -10.95 1.61 3.97
C PRO A 270 -12.31 2.28 3.69
N ARG A 271 -12.72 2.41 2.42
CA ARG A 271 -13.99 3.05 2.03
C ARG A 271 -15.23 2.23 2.37
N PHE A 272 -15.08 0.92 2.56
CA PHE A 272 -16.17 0.00 2.91
C PHE A 272 -15.76 -0.97 4.02
N ILE A 273 -14.98 -0.48 4.98
CA ILE A 273 -14.36 -1.30 6.04
C ILE A 273 -15.38 -2.12 6.83
N GLU A 274 -16.55 -1.57 7.15
CA GLU A 274 -17.59 -2.30 7.89
C GLU A 274 -18.16 -3.47 7.07
N TYR A 275 -18.29 -3.31 5.75
CA TYR A 275 -18.65 -4.43 4.89
C TYR A 275 -17.52 -5.45 4.81
N PHE A 276 -16.28 -5.00 4.61
CA PHE A 276 -15.11 -5.87 4.50
C PHE A 276 -14.91 -6.73 5.74
N LYS A 277 -15.11 -6.17 6.95
CA LYS A 277 -15.10 -6.89 8.23
C LYS A 277 -16.09 -8.06 8.28
N ASN A 278 -17.27 -7.88 7.71
CA ASN A 278 -18.36 -8.85 7.73
C ASN A 278 -18.38 -9.75 6.47
N SER A 279 -17.40 -9.59 5.58
CA SER A 279 -17.28 -10.37 4.35
C SER A 279 -16.63 -11.73 4.57
N LYS A 280 -16.43 -12.48 3.48
CA LYS A 280 -15.69 -13.76 3.47
C LYS A 280 -14.16 -13.60 3.53
N PHE A 281 -13.65 -12.39 3.72
CA PHE A 281 -12.21 -12.11 3.83
C PHE A 281 -11.51 -13.01 4.86
N ARG A 282 -11.92 -12.95 6.13
CA ARG A 282 -11.20 -13.64 7.20
C ARG A 282 -11.30 -15.16 7.09
N GLU A 283 -12.48 -15.65 6.71
CA GLU A 283 -12.70 -17.07 6.43
C GLU A 283 -11.74 -17.60 5.37
N ASN A 284 -11.61 -16.89 4.24
CA ASN A 284 -10.72 -17.30 3.15
C ASN A 284 -9.23 -17.05 3.42
N PHE A 285 -8.89 -16.08 4.26
CA PHE A 285 -7.53 -15.92 4.78
C PHE A 285 -7.07 -17.18 5.52
N GLU A 286 -7.93 -17.74 6.37
CA GLU A 286 -7.60 -18.91 7.20
C GLU A 286 -7.76 -20.26 6.49
N LYS A 287 -8.48 -20.31 5.36
CA LYS A 287 -8.83 -21.54 4.63
C LYS A 287 -7.64 -22.16 3.89
N LYS A 288 -6.63 -22.64 4.64
CA LYS A 288 -5.39 -23.26 4.12
C LYS A 288 -5.14 -24.67 4.70
N GLY A 289 -6.23 -25.44 4.87
CA GLY A 289 -6.18 -26.82 5.34
C GLY A 289 -5.47 -26.95 6.69
N ARG A 290 -4.43 -27.79 6.77
CA ARG A 290 -3.63 -28.01 7.99
C ARG A 290 -2.94 -26.76 8.55
N PHE A 291 -2.83 -25.68 7.78
CA PHE A 291 -2.27 -24.40 8.23
C PHE A 291 -3.32 -23.44 8.81
N LYS A 292 -4.60 -23.83 8.84
CA LYS A 292 -5.69 -23.00 9.38
C LYS A 292 -5.39 -22.50 10.79
N ASP A 293 -4.97 -23.40 11.69
CA ASP A 293 -4.70 -23.04 13.09
C ASP A 293 -3.57 -22.02 13.22
N MET A 294 -2.56 -22.08 12.35
CA MET A 294 -1.48 -21.09 12.31
C MET A 294 -2.01 -19.72 11.86
N LEU A 295 -2.76 -19.68 10.75
CA LEU A 295 -3.30 -18.43 10.20
C LEU A 295 -4.36 -17.80 11.09
N SER A 296 -5.14 -18.62 11.80
CA SER A 296 -6.14 -18.14 12.76
C SER A 296 -5.56 -17.26 13.85
N LYS A 297 -4.26 -17.41 14.16
CA LYS A 297 -3.54 -16.62 15.18
C LYS A 297 -2.86 -15.38 14.60
N ILE A 298 -2.60 -15.34 13.29
CA ILE A 298 -1.93 -14.20 12.66
C ILE A 298 -2.93 -13.03 12.55
N PRO A 299 -2.65 -11.89 13.19
CA PRO A 299 -3.51 -10.72 13.09
C PRO A 299 -3.40 -10.09 11.70
N VAL A 300 -4.55 -9.63 11.21
CA VAL A 300 -4.62 -8.79 10.02
C VAL A 300 -5.03 -7.38 10.46
N TYR A 301 -4.39 -6.34 9.94
CA TYR A 301 -4.73 -4.95 10.22
C TYR A 301 -5.00 -4.19 8.94
N VAL A 302 -6.06 -3.38 8.90
CA VAL A 302 -6.31 -2.42 7.82
C VAL A 302 -5.77 -1.05 8.25
N ILE A 303 -4.89 -0.50 7.42
CA ILE A 303 -4.31 0.83 7.61
C ILE A 303 -5.21 1.84 6.89
N SER A 304 -5.96 2.61 7.67
CA SER A 304 -6.86 3.67 7.15
C SER A 304 -6.23 5.06 7.16
N ASN A 305 -4.97 5.18 7.62
CA ASN A 305 -4.29 6.46 7.72
C ASN A 305 -3.85 6.96 6.33
N GLY A 306 -4.41 8.09 5.91
CA GLY A 306 -4.10 8.70 4.61
C GLY A 306 -2.66 9.18 4.43
N ASP A 307 -1.90 9.29 5.52
CA ASP A 307 -0.49 9.70 5.55
C ASP A 307 0.46 8.52 5.81
N ALA A 308 0.01 7.28 5.65
CA ALA A 308 0.83 6.10 5.91
C ALA A 308 2.15 6.09 5.13
N GLY A 309 2.19 6.65 3.91
CA GLY A 309 3.41 6.73 3.09
C GLY A 309 4.44 7.66 3.73
N LEU A 310 3.99 8.83 4.18
CA LEU A 310 4.82 9.80 4.90
C LEU A 310 5.31 9.24 6.25
N LEU A 311 4.43 8.58 7.00
CA LEU A 311 4.79 7.95 8.28
C LEU A 311 5.83 6.84 8.07
N GLY A 312 5.68 6.05 7.01
CA GLY A 312 6.64 5.04 6.60
C GLY A 312 8.00 5.60 6.20
N ALA A 313 8.03 6.66 5.38
CA ALA A 313 9.27 7.38 5.05
C ALA A 313 9.92 7.99 6.30
N GLY A 314 9.10 8.49 7.23
CA GLY A 314 9.56 8.99 8.54
C GLY A 314 10.18 7.92 9.41
N ALA A 315 9.56 6.73 9.49
CA ALA A 315 10.15 5.58 10.16
C ALA A 315 11.48 5.17 9.50
N PHE A 316 11.51 5.09 8.17
CA PHE A 316 12.71 4.74 7.41
C PHE A 316 13.88 5.69 7.76
N ILE A 317 13.70 7.00 7.62
CA ILE A 317 14.80 7.94 7.86
C ILE A 317 15.23 8.00 9.32
N ARG A 318 14.30 7.90 10.27
CA ARG A 318 14.64 7.84 11.70
C ARG A 318 15.54 6.66 11.98
N GLN A 319 15.25 5.51 11.38
CA GLN A 319 16.05 4.31 11.50
C GLN A 319 17.44 4.45 10.85
N GLU A 320 17.53 5.06 9.65
CA GLU A 320 18.83 5.34 9.02
C GLU A 320 19.70 6.31 9.83
N LEU A 321 19.06 7.20 10.59
CA LEU A 321 19.74 8.10 11.53
C LEU A 321 20.02 7.45 12.91
N GLY A 322 19.67 6.17 13.09
CA GLY A 322 20.03 5.38 14.29
C GLY A 322 18.93 5.26 15.35
N ALA A 323 17.67 5.63 15.05
CA ALA A 323 16.55 5.29 15.93
C ALA A 323 16.24 3.78 15.88
N VAL A 324 15.87 3.23 17.03
CA VAL A 324 15.24 1.91 17.12
C VAL A 324 13.73 2.14 17.18
N LEU A 325 12.99 1.50 16.27
CA LEU A 325 11.54 1.60 16.14
C LEU A 325 10.80 0.46 16.86
#